data_AF-A0A154PJN4-F1
#
_entry.id   AF-A0A154PJN4-F1
#
_cell.length_a   1.000
_cell.length_b   1.000
_cell.length_c   1.000
_cell.angle_alpha   90.00
_cell.angle_beta   90.00
_cell.angle_gamma   90.00
#
_symmetry.space_group_name_H-M   'P 1'
#
loop_
_entity.id
_entity.type
_entity.pdbx_description
1 polymer ?
#
loop_
_entity_poly.entity_id
_entity_poly.type
_entity_poly.pdbx_seq_one_letter_code
_entity_poly.pdbx_strand_id
1 'polypeptide(L)'
;FLDCNQSGAIDKKDLDLVVQRISECRGWTADNPKLQSTRDNLLKMWDGLRQRADADQDGQVSREEWYSLWEEYANDPSNPSDWQETYMTLMFQLFDASGDKSIDENEFCNVCRYHGVAEAEAREAFKKLGVGQEITWEKFNNLWKQYFSSDEPTTAGNFIFGKTTF
;
A
#
# COMPACT_ATOMS: atom_id res chain seq x y z
N PHE A 1 1.30 5.14 -5.11
CA PHE A 1 0.46 4.88 -3.93
C PHE A 1 0.72 5.89 -2.83
N LEU A 2 1.98 6.08 -2.40
CA LEU A 2 2.31 7.06 -1.35
C LEU A 2 2.38 8.51 -1.86
N ASP A 3 3.01 8.80 -3.01
CA ASP A 3 2.93 10.14 -3.64
C ASP A 3 1.51 10.37 -4.19
N CYS A 4 0.65 10.96 -3.36
CA CYS A 4 -0.77 11.13 -3.60
C CYS A 4 -1.09 12.43 -4.32
N ASN A 5 -0.25 13.44 -4.14
CA ASN A 5 -0.33 14.73 -4.80
C ASN A 5 0.49 14.82 -6.11
N GLN A 6 1.22 13.74 -6.46
CA GLN A 6 2.06 13.65 -7.65
C GLN A 6 3.19 14.70 -7.69
N SER A 7 3.69 15.08 -6.52
CA SER A 7 4.79 16.03 -6.40
C SER A 7 6.14 15.46 -6.85
N GLY A 8 6.24 14.13 -6.95
CA GLY A 8 7.47 13.41 -7.27
C GLY A 8 8.26 12.96 -6.04
N ALA A 9 7.85 13.34 -4.84
CA ALA A 9 8.41 12.90 -3.57
C ALA A 9 7.26 12.53 -2.60
N ILE A 10 7.59 11.82 -1.53
CA ILE A 10 6.62 11.53 -0.46
C ILE A 10 6.86 12.50 0.68
N ASP A 11 5.81 13.23 1.09
CA ASP A 11 5.86 14.13 2.25
C ASP A 11 4.67 13.94 3.21
N LYS A 12 4.62 14.74 4.28
CA LYS A 12 3.51 14.68 5.25
C LYS A 12 2.14 15.01 4.66
N LYS A 13 2.07 15.82 3.61
CA LYS A 13 0.79 16.18 2.96
C LYS A 13 0.21 14.97 2.25
N ASP A 14 1.07 14.10 1.69
CA ASP A 14 0.62 12.84 1.12
C ASP A 14 -0.05 11.94 2.17
N LEU A 15 0.52 11.88 3.37
CA LEU A 15 -0.07 11.13 4.48
C LEU A 15 -1.45 11.67 4.86
N ASP A 16 -1.59 13.00 4.97
CA ASP A 16 -2.88 13.62 5.28
C ASP A 16 -3.91 13.30 4.17
N LEU A 17 -3.49 13.27 2.89
CA LEU A 17 -4.34 12.83 1.78
C LEU A 17 -4.74 11.36 1.88
N VAL A 18 -3.84 10.46 2.32
CA VAL A 18 -4.18 9.05 2.56
C VAL A 18 -5.21 8.92 3.67
N VAL A 19 -5.02 9.61 4.80
CA VAL A 19 -6.00 9.62 5.92
C VAL A 19 -7.35 10.12 5.45
N GLN A 20 -7.38 11.22 4.69
CA GLN A 20 -8.61 11.78 4.13
C GLN A 20 -9.31 10.76 3.22
N ARG A 21 -8.58 10.12 2.31
CA ARG A 21 -9.13 9.09 1.40
C ARG A 21 -9.70 7.90 2.16
N ILE A 22 -9.00 7.40 3.18
CA ILE A 22 -9.52 6.33 4.04
C ILE A 22 -10.81 6.77 4.72
N SER A 23 -10.84 7.99 5.28
CA SER A 23 -12.03 8.54 5.93
C SER A 23 -13.23 8.61 4.97
N GLU A 24 -13.02 9.11 3.75
CA GLU A 24 -14.05 9.24 2.72
C GLU A 24 -14.56 7.86 2.25
N CYS A 25 -13.65 6.92 1.97
CA CYS A 25 -13.99 5.56 1.55
C CYS A 25 -14.79 4.80 2.61
N ARG A 26 -14.52 5.06 3.89
CA ARG A 26 -15.16 4.35 5.01
C ARG A 26 -16.38 5.08 5.57
N GLY A 27 -16.66 6.29 5.09
CA GLY A 27 -17.68 7.17 5.68
C GLY A 27 -17.39 7.52 7.13
N TRP A 28 -16.11 7.53 7.53
CA TRP A 28 -15.71 7.86 8.90
C TRP A 28 -15.74 9.36 9.13
N THR A 29 -16.17 9.75 10.32
CA THR A 29 -16.10 11.11 10.84
C THR A 29 -14.78 11.34 11.56
N ALA A 30 -14.40 12.61 11.79
CA ALA A 30 -13.13 12.98 12.40
C ALA A 30 -12.90 12.42 13.82
N ASP A 31 -13.99 12.16 14.55
CA ASP A 31 -14.02 11.59 15.90
C ASP A 31 -13.99 10.05 15.90
N ASN A 32 -13.96 9.40 14.73
CA ASN A 32 -13.91 7.95 14.66
C ASN A 32 -12.57 7.43 15.22
N PRO A 33 -12.57 6.56 16.24
CA PRO A 33 -11.34 6.05 16.84
C PRO A 33 -10.47 5.23 15.88
N LYS A 34 -11.08 4.59 14.86
CA LYS A 34 -10.32 3.89 13.81
C LYS A 34 -9.55 4.86 12.93
N LEU A 35 -10.12 6.03 12.62
CA LEU A 35 -9.43 7.07 11.85
C LEU A 35 -8.21 7.59 12.60
N GLN A 36 -8.33 7.80 13.91
CA GLN A 36 -7.19 8.20 14.76
C GLN A 36 -6.10 7.12 14.77
N SER A 37 -6.48 5.85 14.95
CA SER A 37 -5.52 4.74 14.90
C SER A 37 -4.81 4.61 13.54
N THR A 38 -5.54 4.80 12.43
CA THR A 38 -4.95 4.83 11.09
C THR A 38 -3.96 5.99 10.93
N ARG A 39 -4.30 7.17 11.44
CA ARG A 39 -3.42 8.34 11.42
C ARG A 39 -2.13 8.08 12.21
N ASP A 40 -2.24 7.53 13.40
CA ASP A 40 -1.09 7.22 14.25
C ASP A 40 -0.18 6.18 13.60
N ASN A 41 -0.76 5.14 12.98
CA ASN A 41 0.00 4.14 12.23
C ASN A 41 0.71 4.74 11.00
N LEU A 42 0.05 5.66 10.27
CA LEU A 42 0.66 6.37 9.15
C LEU A 42 1.81 7.26 9.61
N LEU A 43 1.65 8.01 10.70
CA LEU A 43 2.72 8.84 11.27
C LEU A 43 3.91 7.98 11.73
N LYS A 44 3.64 6.85 12.38
CA LYS A 44 4.68 5.89 12.77
C LYS A 44 5.42 5.32 11.56
N MET A 45 4.69 4.96 10.50
CA MET A 45 5.27 4.51 9.23
C MET A 45 6.17 5.60 8.63
N TRP A 46 5.69 6.84 8.56
CA TRP A 46 6.44 7.97 8.02
C TRP A 46 7.70 8.28 8.82
N ASP A 47 7.62 8.28 10.15
CA ASP A 47 8.80 8.49 10.98
C ASP A 47 9.83 7.37 10.79
N GLY A 48 9.40 6.12 10.67
CA GLY A 48 10.29 4.99 10.36
C GLY A 48 10.89 5.05 8.96
N LEU A 49 10.08 5.42 7.96
CA LEU A 49 10.51 5.59 6.57
C LEU A 49 11.55 6.71 6.48
N ARG A 50 11.24 7.91 6.98
CA ARG A 50 12.12 9.07 6.93
C ARG A 50 13.45 8.80 7.62
N GLN A 51 13.47 8.16 8.78
CA GLN A 51 14.71 7.81 9.48
C GLN A 51 15.67 6.92 8.66
N ARG A 52 15.15 6.19 7.66
CA ARG A 52 15.93 5.31 6.79
C ARG A 52 16.15 5.88 5.40
N ALA A 53 15.17 6.59 4.86
CA ALA A 53 15.13 7.04 3.47
C ALA A 53 15.70 8.45 3.27
N ASP A 54 15.36 9.38 4.16
CA ASP A 54 15.61 10.82 4.05
C ASP A 54 17.08 11.09 4.40
N ALA A 55 17.95 10.80 3.45
CA ALA A 55 19.39 10.78 3.61
C ALA A 55 19.96 12.21 3.66
N ASP A 56 19.33 13.14 2.93
CA ASP A 56 19.70 14.55 2.91
C ASP A 56 18.98 15.41 3.97
N GLN A 57 18.02 14.81 4.70
CA GLN A 57 17.27 15.43 5.79
C GLN A 57 16.41 16.62 5.33
N ASP A 58 15.95 16.61 4.08
CA ASP A 58 15.07 17.65 3.53
C ASP A 58 13.61 17.50 4.00
N GLY A 59 13.27 16.39 4.68
CA GLY A 59 11.95 16.10 5.21
C GLY A 59 10.99 15.51 4.16
N GLN A 60 11.51 15.05 3.04
CA GLN A 60 10.83 14.36 1.97
C GLN A 60 11.53 13.02 1.69
N VAL A 61 10.90 12.17 0.89
CA VAL A 61 11.56 10.97 0.36
C VAL A 61 11.49 11.05 -1.16
N SER A 62 12.64 11.28 -1.76
CA SER A 62 12.83 11.32 -3.21
C SER A 62 12.66 9.93 -3.85
N ARG A 63 12.61 9.87 -5.18
CA ARG A 63 12.53 8.59 -5.90
C ARG A 63 13.78 7.77 -5.71
N GLU A 64 14.94 8.40 -5.73
CA GLU A 64 16.25 7.79 -5.60
C GLU A 64 16.42 7.13 -4.22
N GLU A 65 16.01 7.83 -3.17
CA GLU A 65 15.98 7.30 -1.80
C GLU A 65 14.98 6.16 -1.65
N TRP A 66 13.79 6.30 -2.25
CA TRP A 66 12.78 5.25 -2.29
C TRP A 66 13.30 3.98 -2.97
N TYR A 67 13.98 4.11 -4.12
CA TYR A 67 14.55 2.96 -4.83
C TYR A 67 15.61 2.25 -3.99
N SER A 68 16.50 3.00 -3.34
CA SER A 68 17.56 2.44 -2.50
C SER A 68 16.99 1.59 -1.36
N LEU A 69 15.87 2.00 -0.76
CA LEU A 69 15.19 1.23 0.27
C LEU A 69 14.56 -0.07 -0.23
N TRP A 70 13.96 -0.06 -1.41
CA TRP A 70 13.38 -1.27 -1.99
C TRP A 70 14.45 -2.23 -2.49
N GLU A 71 15.61 -1.74 -2.90
CA GLU A 71 16.77 -2.59 -3.20
C GLU A 71 17.27 -3.31 -1.94
N GLU A 72 17.35 -2.63 -0.78
CA GLU A 72 17.67 -3.28 0.51
C GLU A 72 16.65 -4.39 0.82
N TYR A 73 15.35 -4.14 0.61
CA TYR A 73 14.30 -5.12 0.85
C TYR A 73 14.36 -6.32 -0.09
N ALA A 74 14.58 -6.08 -1.38
CA ALA A 74 14.64 -7.15 -2.37
C ALA A 74 15.79 -8.14 -2.09
N ASN A 75 16.87 -7.66 -1.45
CA ASN A 75 17.99 -8.49 -1.03
C ASN A 75 17.70 -9.36 0.21
N ASP A 76 16.81 -8.93 1.13
CA ASP A 76 16.38 -9.71 2.30
C ASP A 76 14.87 -9.57 2.58
N PRO A 77 14.00 -10.11 1.71
CA PRO A 77 12.55 -9.96 1.84
C PRO A 77 11.96 -10.74 3.02
N SER A 78 12.76 -11.59 3.66
CA SER A 78 12.36 -12.37 4.85
C SER A 78 12.48 -11.57 6.15
N ASN A 79 13.15 -10.41 6.12
CA ASN A 79 13.38 -9.58 7.29
C ASN A 79 12.95 -8.12 7.01
N PRO A 80 11.62 -7.87 6.84
CA PRO A 80 11.12 -6.52 6.64
C PRO A 80 11.46 -5.64 7.84
N SER A 81 11.79 -4.38 7.57
CA SER A 81 11.89 -3.35 8.59
C SER A 81 10.50 -2.94 9.11
N ASP A 82 10.43 -2.38 10.32
CA ASP A 82 9.19 -1.95 10.96
C ASP A 82 8.31 -1.05 10.09
N TRP A 83 8.91 -0.16 9.28
CA TRP A 83 8.15 0.73 8.41
C TRP A 83 7.50 -0.03 7.25
N GLN A 84 8.14 -1.08 6.72
CA GLN A 84 7.59 -1.92 5.66
C GLN A 84 6.42 -2.74 6.16
N GLU A 85 6.53 -3.33 7.37
CA GLU A 85 5.42 -4.02 8.00
C GLU A 85 4.24 -3.09 8.27
N THR A 86 4.54 -1.88 8.77
CA THR A 86 3.51 -0.86 9.01
C THR A 86 2.87 -0.43 7.68
N TYR A 87 3.65 -0.23 6.62
CA TYR A 87 3.15 0.15 5.30
C TYR A 87 2.28 -0.94 4.67
N MET A 88 2.70 -2.21 4.70
CA MET A 88 1.89 -3.35 4.26
C MET A 88 0.58 -3.43 5.05
N THR A 89 0.62 -3.24 6.36
CA THR A 89 -0.58 -3.22 7.22
C THR A 89 -1.54 -2.12 6.82
N LEU A 90 -1.03 -0.91 6.57
CA LEU A 90 -1.82 0.22 6.12
C LEU A 90 -2.44 -0.02 4.73
N MET A 91 -1.69 -0.62 3.81
CA MET A 91 -2.21 -0.97 2.49
C MET A 91 -3.33 -2.02 2.58
N PHE A 92 -3.16 -3.05 3.40
CA PHE A 92 -4.24 -4.01 3.64
C PHE A 92 -5.49 -3.33 4.21
N GLN A 93 -5.32 -2.46 5.22
CA GLN A 93 -6.44 -1.70 5.81
C GLN A 93 -7.09 -0.73 4.83
N LEU A 94 -6.33 -0.18 3.88
CA LEU A 94 -6.85 0.66 2.80
C LEU A 94 -7.74 -0.15 1.86
N PHE A 95 -7.36 -1.39 1.56
CA PHE A 95 -8.16 -2.32 0.77
C PHE A 95 -9.40 -2.83 1.54
N ASP A 96 -9.24 -3.36 2.76
CA ASP A 96 -10.30 -3.92 3.61
C ASP A 96 -11.26 -2.81 4.10
N ALA A 97 -12.37 -2.64 3.38
CA ALA A 97 -13.31 -1.55 3.59
C ALA A 97 -14.38 -1.79 4.62
N SER A 98 -14.86 -3.02 4.64
CA SER A 98 -15.78 -3.55 5.61
C SER A 98 -15.13 -3.65 7.01
N GLY A 99 -13.81 -3.82 7.09
CA GLY A 99 -13.08 -4.11 8.32
C GLY A 99 -13.29 -5.56 8.78
N ASP A 100 -13.65 -6.46 7.87
CA ASP A 100 -13.89 -7.88 8.14
C ASP A 100 -12.59 -8.73 8.15
N LYS A 101 -11.44 -8.07 7.93
CA LYS A 101 -10.10 -8.66 7.87
C LYS A 101 -9.86 -9.52 6.62
N SER A 102 -10.61 -9.24 5.57
CA SER A 102 -10.47 -9.79 4.23
C SER A 102 -10.55 -8.66 3.21
N ILE A 103 -10.18 -8.93 1.96
CA ILE A 103 -10.37 -7.99 0.86
C ILE A 103 -11.16 -8.72 -0.22
N ASP A 104 -12.39 -8.29 -0.46
CA ASP A 104 -13.21 -8.81 -1.56
C ASP A 104 -12.87 -8.13 -2.90
N GLU A 105 -13.41 -8.67 -4.00
CA GLU A 105 -13.16 -8.14 -5.35
C GLU A 105 -13.59 -6.67 -5.52
N ASN A 106 -14.71 -6.27 -4.91
CA ASN A 106 -15.23 -4.90 -5.02
C ASN A 106 -14.38 -3.92 -4.21
N GLU A 107 -13.96 -4.31 -3.01
CA GLU A 107 -13.01 -3.57 -2.17
C GLU A 107 -11.68 -3.36 -2.90
N PHE A 108 -11.14 -4.42 -3.50
CA PHE A 108 -9.96 -4.36 -4.35
C PHE A 108 -10.12 -3.37 -5.51
N CYS A 109 -11.21 -3.50 -6.28
CA CYS A 109 -11.46 -2.64 -7.43
C CYS A 109 -11.67 -1.18 -7.05
N ASN A 110 -12.35 -0.92 -5.92
CA ASN A 110 -12.60 0.44 -5.44
C ASN A 110 -11.30 1.17 -5.16
N VAL A 111 -10.35 0.55 -4.45
CA VAL A 111 -9.05 1.15 -4.19
C VAL A 111 -8.25 1.32 -5.48
N CYS A 112 -8.21 0.30 -6.35
CA CYS A 112 -7.50 0.40 -7.62
C CYS A 112 -8.01 1.57 -8.49
N ARG A 113 -9.32 1.82 -8.50
CA ARG A 113 -9.94 2.95 -9.20
C ARG A 113 -9.44 4.30 -8.71
N TYR A 114 -9.26 4.48 -7.41
CA TYR A 114 -8.68 5.72 -6.85
C TYR A 114 -7.24 5.97 -7.34
N HIS A 115 -6.53 4.90 -7.70
CA HIS A 115 -5.18 4.98 -8.26
C HIS A 115 -5.16 4.97 -9.79
N GLY A 116 -6.31 5.22 -10.43
CA GLY A 116 -6.41 5.40 -11.88
C GLY A 116 -6.46 4.10 -12.68
N VAL A 117 -6.63 2.94 -12.03
CA VAL A 117 -6.80 1.65 -12.71
C VAL A 117 -8.26 1.50 -13.13
N ALA A 118 -8.49 1.10 -14.38
CA ALA A 118 -9.84 0.84 -14.87
C ALA A 118 -10.45 -0.36 -14.13
N GLU A 119 -11.74 -0.30 -13.79
CA GLU A 119 -12.40 -1.38 -13.05
C GLU A 119 -12.25 -2.74 -13.73
N ALA A 120 -12.40 -2.80 -15.05
CA ALA A 120 -12.22 -4.03 -15.82
C ALA A 120 -10.81 -4.63 -15.67
N GLU A 121 -9.78 -3.79 -15.64
CA GLU A 121 -8.39 -4.21 -15.43
C GLU A 121 -8.18 -4.71 -14.00
N ALA A 122 -8.70 -3.97 -13.01
CA ALA A 122 -8.62 -4.37 -11.60
C ALA A 122 -9.31 -5.72 -11.34
N ARG A 123 -10.47 -5.98 -11.95
CA ARG A 123 -11.16 -7.29 -11.85
C ARG A 123 -10.36 -8.41 -12.51
N GLU A 124 -9.69 -8.14 -13.63
CA GLU A 124 -8.80 -9.10 -14.27
C GLU A 124 -7.58 -9.40 -13.37
N ALA A 125 -6.96 -8.37 -12.81
CA ALA A 125 -5.85 -8.50 -11.86
C ALA A 125 -6.26 -9.33 -10.63
N PHE A 126 -7.44 -9.08 -10.05
CA PHE A 126 -7.95 -9.85 -8.92
C PHE A 126 -8.05 -11.34 -9.23
N LYS A 127 -8.51 -11.70 -10.45
CA LYS A 127 -8.53 -13.10 -10.90
C LYS A 127 -7.13 -13.69 -11.02
N LYS A 128 -6.16 -12.92 -11.51
CA LYS A 128 -4.75 -13.35 -11.65
C LYS A 128 -4.04 -13.53 -10.31
N LEU A 129 -4.53 -12.90 -9.23
CA LEU A 129 -4.01 -13.15 -7.88
C LEU A 129 -4.21 -14.60 -7.42
N GLY A 130 -5.17 -15.33 -7.98
CA GLY A 130 -5.41 -16.74 -7.67
C GLY A 130 -5.88 -16.99 -6.22
N VAL A 131 -6.44 -15.97 -5.57
CA VAL A 131 -6.81 -16.00 -4.14
C VAL A 131 -8.19 -16.61 -3.86
N GLY A 132 -8.96 -16.95 -4.89
CA GLY A 132 -10.35 -17.37 -4.75
C GLY A 132 -11.28 -16.17 -4.61
N GLN A 133 -12.14 -16.16 -3.59
CA GLN A 133 -13.14 -15.11 -3.39
C GLN A 133 -12.59 -13.87 -2.67
N GLU A 134 -11.60 -14.05 -1.80
CA GLU A 134 -11.11 -12.98 -0.93
C GLU A 134 -9.60 -13.10 -0.65
N ILE A 135 -8.95 -11.94 -0.45
CA ILE A 135 -7.55 -11.83 -0.04
C ILE A 135 -7.50 -11.67 1.49
N THR A 136 -7.24 -12.77 2.20
CA THR A 136 -6.99 -12.72 3.64
C THR A 136 -5.63 -12.07 3.94
N TRP A 137 -5.39 -11.66 5.18
CA TRP A 137 -4.11 -11.12 5.62
C TRP A 137 -2.90 -11.98 5.23
N GLU A 138 -2.98 -13.30 5.41
CA GLU A 138 -1.92 -14.24 5.04
C GLU A 138 -1.65 -14.23 3.53
N LYS A 139 -2.70 -14.26 2.70
CA LYS A 139 -2.58 -14.18 1.24
C LYS A 139 -1.99 -12.85 0.82
N PHE A 140 -2.44 -11.75 1.42
CA PHE A 140 -1.92 -10.42 1.13
C PHE A 140 -0.42 -10.32 1.45
N ASN A 141 0.02 -10.85 2.59
CA ASN A 141 1.44 -10.87 2.97
C ASN A 141 2.30 -11.63 1.93
N ASN A 142 1.81 -12.78 1.46
CA ASN A 142 2.51 -13.57 0.44
C ASN A 142 2.56 -12.85 -0.92
N LEU A 143 1.44 -12.26 -1.35
CA LEU A 143 1.38 -11.47 -2.59
C LEU A 143 2.26 -10.22 -2.52
N TRP A 144 2.32 -9.57 -1.35
CA TRP A 144 3.15 -8.39 -1.11
C TRP A 144 4.63 -8.72 -1.24
N LYS A 145 5.09 -9.81 -0.60
CA LYS A 145 6.46 -10.30 -0.74
C LYS A 145 6.79 -10.56 -2.20
N GLN A 146 5.92 -11.30 -2.90
CA GLN A 146 6.09 -11.60 -4.32
C GLN A 146 6.24 -10.32 -5.16
N TYR A 147 5.40 -9.31 -4.94
CA TYR A 147 5.44 -8.05 -5.70
C TYR A 147 6.80 -7.33 -5.57
N PHE A 148 7.40 -7.35 -4.39
CA PHE A 148 8.62 -6.58 -4.11
C PHE A 148 9.92 -7.38 -4.23
N SER A 149 9.86 -8.70 -4.44
CA SER A 149 11.06 -9.56 -4.52
C SER A 149 11.10 -10.54 -5.68
N SER A 150 10.04 -10.67 -6.47
CA SER A 150 10.02 -11.60 -7.62
C SER A 150 10.41 -10.88 -8.92
N ASP A 151 11.38 -11.45 -9.64
CA ASP A 151 11.72 -11.04 -11.01
C ASP A 151 10.83 -11.68 -12.09
N GLU A 152 9.95 -12.63 -11.70
CA GLU A 152 9.10 -13.37 -12.62
C GLU A 152 7.86 -12.55 -13.00
N PRO A 153 7.68 -12.14 -14.26
CA PRO A 153 6.60 -11.22 -14.67
C PRO A 153 5.19 -11.79 -14.45
N THR A 154 5.06 -13.12 -14.41
CA THR A 154 3.78 -13.81 -14.25
C THR A 154 3.42 -14.13 -12.80
N THR A 155 4.26 -13.75 -11.83
CA THR A 155 3.99 -14.00 -10.41
C THR A 155 2.69 -13.32 -9.99
N ALA A 156 1.87 -14.03 -9.21
CA ALA A 156 0.55 -13.55 -8.78
C ALA A 156 0.65 -12.19 -8.05
N GLY A 157 1.66 -12.01 -7.21
CA GLY A 157 1.93 -10.74 -6.50
C GLY A 157 2.01 -9.51 -7.40
N ASN A 158 2.46 -9.64 -8.66
CA ASN A 158 2.58 -8.50 -9.59
C ASN A 158 1.24 -7.80 -9.82
N PHE A 159 0.12 -8.53 -9.65
CA PHE A 159 -1.22 -8.02 -9.86
C PHE A 159 -1.84 -7.37 -8.60
N ILE A 160 -1.12 -7.29 -7.46
CA ILE A 160 -1.66 -6.81 -6.16
C ILE A 160 -2.13 -5.35 -6.18
N PHE A 161 -1.77 -4.58 -7.20
CA PHE A 161 -2.19 -3.19 -7.38
C PHE A 161 -3.12 -2.98 -8.58
N GLY A 162 -3.75 -4.06 -9.08
CA GLY A 162 -4.84 -3.98 -10.05
C GLY A 162 -4.40 -3.84 -11.50
N LYS A 163 -3.12 -3.65 -11.78
CA LYS A 163 -2.59 -3.56 -13.13
C LYS A 163 -2.28 -4.93 -13.70
N THR A 164 -2.59 -5.13 -14.98
CA THR A 164 -2.25 -6.36 -15.71
C THR A 164 -1.20 -6.15 -16.79
N THR A 165 -0.79 -4.89 -17.01
CA THR A 165 0.23 -4.47 -17.97
C THR A 165 1.26 -3.57 -17.29
N PHE A 166 2.54 -3.72 -17.66
CA PHE A 166 3.69 -3.05 -17.07
C PHE A 166 4.60 -2.49 -18.17
#